data_AF-A0A7S0MP51-F1
#
_entry.id   AF-A0A7S0MP51-F1
#
_cell.length_a   1.000
_cell.length_b   1.000
_cell.length_c   1.000
_cell.angle_alpha   90.00
_cell.angle_beta   90.00
_cell.angle_gamma   90.00
#
_symmetry.space_group_name_H-M   'P 1'
#
loop_
_entity.id
_entity.type
_entity.pdbx_description
1 polymer ?
#
loop_
_entity_poly.entity_id
_entity_poly.type
_entity_poly.pdbx_seq_one_letter_code
_entity_poly.pdbx_strand_id
1 'polypeptide(L)'
;GSGAGGGGGEEARDKEAMWDGPTLLCPMTIYVGLQDEHTSEKGLQGWQQLSIGPCQLQRLPGDHFCLEDNKSREHLLRSIGHTLVGHLSRHSNWITMAHPGNPARRDRDN
;
A
#
# COMPACT_ATOMS: atom_id res chain seq x y z
N GLY A 1 -55.50 -15.07 21.53
CA GLY A 1 -54.56 -14.36 22.42
C GLY A 1 -53.17 -14.78 22.01
N SER A 2 -52.33 -13.85 21.54
CA SER A 2 -51.43 -13.03 22.40
C SER A 2 -50.26 -13.91 22.87
N GLY A 3 -49.06 -13.78 22.28
CA GLY A 3 -47.93 -12.96 22.81
C GLY A 3 -47.09 -13.82 23.78
N ALA A 4 -45.76 -13.79 23.89
CA ALA A 4 -44.72 -12.85 23.51
C ALA A 4 -43.34 -13.50 23.80
N GLY A 5 -42.25 -12.83 23.37
CA GLY A 5 -40.89 -12.98 23.91
C GLY A 5 -39.99 -13.90 23.07
N GLY A 6 -38.94 -13.45 22.37
CA GLY A 6 -38.07 -12.30 22.58
C GLY A 6 -36.77 -12.77 23.23
N GLY A 7 -35.64 -12.52 22.56
CA GLY A 7 -34.31 -12.63 23.16
C GLY A 7 -33.45 -13.76 22.59
N GLY A 8 -32.68 -13.42 21.58
CA GLY A 8 -31.52 -14.19 21.12
C GLY A 8 -30.61 -13.22 20.40
N GLY A 9 -30.00 -12.32 21.17
CA GLY A 9 -29.08 -11.31 20.67
C GLY A 9 -28.00 -11.97 19.82
N GLU A 10 -27.85 -11.46 18.60
CA GLU A 10 -26.81 -11.84 17.68
C GLU A 10 -25.47 -11.43 18.32
N GLU A 11 -24.86 -12.40 19.00
CA GLU A 11 -23.60 -12.22 19.71
C GLU A 11 -22.51 -11.77 18.73
N ALA A 12 -22.05 -10.53 18.98
CA ALA A 12 -20.82 -9.91 18.54
C ALA A 12 -19.81 -10.87 17.87
N ARG A 13 -19.72 -10.82 16.54
CA ARG A 13 -18.63 -11.42 15.77
C ARG A 13 -17.43 -10.48 15.66
N ASP A 14 -16.99 -9.91 16.77
CA ASP A 14 -15.72 -9.17 16.81
C ASP A 14 -14.70 -9.95 17.63
N LYS A 15 -14.19 -11.02 17.00
CA LYS A 15 -12.87 -11.56 17.34
C LYS A 15 -11.96 -11.23 16.19
N GLU A 16 -11.59 -9.95 16.05
CA GLU A 16 -10.36 -9.61 15.36
C GLU A 16 -9.24 -10.28 16.13
N ALA A 17 -8.83 -11.45 15.66
CA ALA A 17 -7.69 -12.16 16.22
C ALA A 17 -6.48 -11.22 16.19
N MET A 18 -5.80 -11.11 17.32
CA MET A 18 -4.50 -10.45 17.42
C MET A 18 -3.56 -11.15 16.43
N TRP A 19 -3.28 -10.50 15.31
CA TRP A 19 -2.45 -11.06 14.24
C TRP A 19 -1.03 -11.32 14.74
N ASP A 20 -0.58 -12.57 14.70
CA ASP A 20 0.76 -13.03 15.12
C ASP A 20 1.70 -13.31 13.93
N GLY A 21 1.26 -12.98 12.71
CA GLY A 21 2.05 -13.16 11.49
C GLY A 21 3.16 -12.12 11.32
N PRO A 22 4.13 -12.38 10.42
CA PRO A 22 5.24 -11.46 10.16
C PRO A 22 4.72 -10.10 9.66
N THR A 23 5.39 -9.04 10.09
CA THR A 23 5.10 -7.66 9.68
C THR A 23 5.70 -7.35 8.31
N LEU A 24 5.10 -6.39 7.62
CA LEU A 24 5.52 -5.96 6.30
C LEU A 24 6.70 -4.98 6.39
N LEU A 25 7.81 -5.31 5.72
CA LEU A 25 9.05 -4.52 5.69
C LEU A 25 9.18 -3.64 4.44
N CYS A 26 8.40 -3.93 3.39
CA CYS A 26 8.45 -3.15 2.16
C CYS A 26 7.78 -1.77 2.35
N PRO A 27 8.23 -0.74 1.61
CA PRO A 27 7.49 0.51 1.51
C PRO A 27 6.09 0.26 0.92
N MET A 28 5.07 0.80 1.56
CA MET A 28 3.69 0.68 1.13
C MET A 28 3.00 2.02 1.03
N THR A 29 2.17 2.15 0.00
CA THR A 29 1.23 3.26 -0.16
C THR A 29 -0.16 2.68 -0.38
N ILE A 30 -1.08 2.97 0.53
CA ILE A 30 -2.47 2.52 0.51
C ILE A 30 -3.32 3.64 -0.06
N TYR A 31 -4.24 3.31 -0.96
CA TYR A 31 -5.18 4.27 -1.56
C TYR A 31 -6.61 3.86 -1.21
N VAL A 32 -7.44 4.81 -0.78
CA VAL A 32 -8.84 4.57 -0.41
C VAL A 32 -9.73 5.73 -0.86
N GLY A 33 -10.99 5.44 -1.19
CA GLY A 33 -11.99 6.48 -1.46
C GLY A 33 -12.30 7.31 -0.21
N LEU A 34 -12.54 8.61 -0.37
CA LEU A 34 -13.00 9.49 0.71
C LEU A 34 -14.39 9.12 1.23
N GLN A 35 -15.21 8.51 0.39
CA GLN A 35 -16.59 8.12 0.66
C GLN A 35 -16.73 6.59 0.67
N ASP A 36 -15.63 5.85 0.83
CA ASP A 36 -15.67 4.39 0.92
C ASP A 36 -16.26 3.96 2.26
N GLU A 37 -17.50 3.46 2.24
CA GLU A 37 -18.21 2.93 3.41
C GLU A 37 -17.88 1.46 3.68
N HIS A 38 -17.22 0.76 2.75
CA HIS A 38 -16.87 -0.65 2.87
C HIS A 38 -15.56 -0.85 3.64
N THR A 39 -14.68 0.15 3.63
CA THR A 39 -13.40 0.09 4.33
C THR A 39 -13.45 0.90 5.62
N SER A 40 -13.37 0.23 6.77
CA SER A 40 -13.38 0.90 8.07
C SER A 40 -12.06 1.61 8.37
N GLU A 41 -12.13 2.68 9.17
CA GLU A 41 -10.94 3.42 9.62
C GLU A 41 -9.96 2.51 10.39
N LYS A 42 -10.50 1.60 11.21
CA LYS A 42 -9.71 0.62 11.95
C LYS A 42 -8.97 -0.33 11.01
N GLY A 43 -9.61 -0.78 9.93
CA GLY A 43 -8.98 -1.59 8.90
C GLY A 43 -7.84 -0.85 8.20
N LEU A 44 -8.01 0.45 7.91
CA LEU A 44 -6.96 1.29 7.33
C LEU A 44 -5.77 1.46 8.29
N GLN A 45 -6.04 1.71 9.57
CA GLN A 45 -5.01 1.83 10.60
C GLN A 45 -4.26 0.50 10.85
N GLY A 46 -4.94 -0.64 10.68
CA GLY A 46 -4.32 -1.96 10.76
C GLY A 46 -3.12 -2.11 9.82
N TRP A 47 -3.17 -1.54 8.62
CA TRP A 47 -2.04 -1.55 7.69
C TRP A 47 -0.81 -0.83 8.25
N GLN A 48 -0.98 0.27 8.98
CA GLN A 48 0.15 0.96 9.62
C GLN A 48 0.70 0.15 10.80
N GLN A 49 -0.18 -0.50 11.57
CA GLN A 49 0.20 -1.33 12.72
C GLN A 49 0.96 -2.59 12.31
N LEU A 50 0.62 -3.18 11.16
CA LEU A 50 1.24 -4.40 10.65
C LEU A 50 2.48 -4.16 9.78
N SER A 51 2.98 -2.92 9.73
CA SER A 51 4.12 -2.52 8.89
C SER A 51 5.26 -1.95 9.73
N ILE A 52 6.48 -2.43 9.47
CA ILE A 52 7.72 -1.84 10.01
C ILE A 52 8.38 -0.93 8.97
N GLY A 53 8.09 -1.14 7.67
CA GLY A 53 8.53 -0.25 6.60
C GLY A 53 7.72 1.06 6.51
N PRO A 54 8.16 2.03 5.69
CA PRO A 54 7.39 3.25 5.42
C PRO A 54 5.98 2.89 4.92
N CYS A 55 4.96 3.41 5.58
CA CYS A 55 3.56 3.15 5.24
C CYS A 55 2.82 4.49 5.12
N GLN A 56 2.24 4.75 3.95
CA GLN A 56 1.47 5.96 3.68
C GLN A 56 0.04 5.60 3.31
N LEU A 57 -0.93 6.37 3.80
CA LEU A 57 -2.33 6.27 3.41
C LEU A 57 -2.70 7.53 2.63
N GLN A 58 -3.24 7.35 1.43
CA GLN A 58 -3.72 8.42 0.55
C GLN A 58 -5.21 8.25 0.27
N ARG A 59 -5.97 9.33 0.42
CA ARG A 59 -7.40 9.33 0.14
C ARG A 59 -7.68 9.99 -1.20
N LEU A 60 -8.48 9.32 -2.03
CA LEU A 60 -8.88 9.78 -3.35
C LEU A 60 -10.36 10.22 -3.33
N PRO A 61 -10.75 11.20 -4.16
CA PRO A 61 -12.16 11.49 -4.38
C PRO A 61 -12.91 10.25 -4.89
N GLY A 62 -14.13 10.04 -4.37
CA GLY A 62 -14.99 8.91 -4.73
C GLY A 62 -15.19 7.93 -3.58
N ASP A 63 -15.94 6.87 -3.87
CA ASP A 63 -16.28 5.77 -2.97
C ASP A 63 -15.28 4.60 -3.12
N HIS A 64 -15.71 3.39 -2.82
CA HIS A 64 -14.93 2.17 -3.02
C HIS A 64 -14.39 2.01 -4.47
N PHE A 65 -15.13 2.53 -5.46
CA PHE A 65 -14.78 2.52 -6.88
C PHE A 65 -14.09 3.81 -7.33
N CYS A 66 -13.42 4.53 -6.41
CA CYS A 66 -12.76 5.81 -6.69
C CYS A 66 -11.83 5.82 -7.93
N LEU A 67 -11.37 4.68 -8.43
CA LEU A 67 -10.52 4.58 -9.63
C LEU A 67 -11.28 4.56 -10.96
N GLU A 68 -12.61 4.46 -10.94
CA GLU A 68 -13.44 4.60 -12.14
C GLU A 68 -13.51 6.05 -12.62
N ASP A 69 -13.34 7.01 -11.71
CA ASP A 69 -13.18 8.42 -12.05
C ASP A 69 -11.80 8.69 -12.67
N ASN A 70 -11.79 9.40 -13.79
CA ASN A 70 -10.56 9.72 -14.52
C ASN A 70 -9.57 10.53 -13.69
N LYS A 71 -10.03 11.49 -12.87
CA LYS A 71 -9.13 12.37 -12.11
C LYS A 71 -8.46 11.61 -10.98
N SER A 72 -9.21 10.80 -10.25
CA SER A 72 -8.68 9.93 -9.21
C SER A 72 -7.70 8.90 -9.77
N ARG A 73 -7.99 8.33 -10.94
CA ARG A 73 -7.06 7.43 -11.65
C ARG A 73 -5.77 8.13 -12.09
N GLU A 74 -5.86 9.32 -12.67
CA GLU A 74 -4.69 10.13 -13.04
C GLU A 74 -3.83 10.48 -11.81
N HIS A 75 -4.47 10.82 -10.69
CA HIS A 75 -3.80 11.07 -9.42
C HIS A 75 -3.04 9.84 -8.93
N LEU A 76 -3.69 8.66 -8.95
CA LEU A 76 -3.06 7.38 -8.60
C LEU A 76 -1.83 7.12 -9.47
N LEU A 77 -1.97 7.20 -10.79
CA LEU A 77 -0.87 6.92 -11.72
C LEU A 77 0.31 7.86 -11.51
N ARG A 78 0.06 9.16 -11.28
CA ARG A 78 1.11 10.13 -10.95
C ARG A 78 1.81 9.77 -9.64
N SER A 79 1.04 9.41 -8.61
CA SER A 79 1.59 9.06 -7.28
C SER A 79 2.44 7.79 -7.33
N ILE A 80 1.99 6.76 -8.05
CA ILE A 80 2.76 5.53 -8.31
C ILE A 80 4.04 5.87 -9.07
N GLY A 81 3.95 6.64 -10.15
CA GLY A 81 5.12 7.05 -10.94
C GLY A 81 6.18 7.76 -10.10
N HIS A 82 5.76 8.76 -9.29
CA HIS A 82 6.66 9.47 -8.38
C HIS A 82 7.31 8.53 -7.34
N THR A 83 6.51 7.64 -6.75
CA THR A 83 6.98 6.69 -5.73
C THR A 83 8.02 5.74 -6.32
N LEU A 84 7.71 5.12 -7.46
CA LEU A 84 8.59 4.17 -8.13
C LEU A 84 9.89 4.83 -8.61
N VAL A 85 9.81 6.00 -9.25
CA VAL A 85 11.01 6.76 -9.66
C VAL A 85 11.87 7.12 -8.44
N GLY A 86 11.24 7.52 -7.34
CA GLY A 86 11.91 7.82 -6.09
C GLY A 86 12.66 6.63 -5.48
N HIS A 87 12.11 5.41 -5.59
CA HIS A 87 12.80 4.20 -5.14
C HIS A 87 13.89 3.75 -6.12
N LEU A 88 13.60 3.71 -7.43
CA LEU A 88 14.56 3.31 -8.45
C LEU A 88 15.79 4.23 -8.47
N SER A 89 15.62 5.54 -8.29
CA SER A 89 16.73 6.49 -8.27
C SER A 89 17.61 6.33 -7.02
N ARG A 90 17.03 5.96 -5.86
CA ARG A 90 17.79 5.69 -4.63
C ARG A 90 18.54 4.36 -4.70
N HIS A 91 17.99 3.38 -5.41
CA HIS A 91 18.63 2.08 -5.60
C HIS A 91 19.57 2.04 -6.82
N SER A 92 19.56 3.01 -7.73
CA SER A 92 20.44 3.02 -8.92
C SER A 92 21.95 3.11 -8.61
N ASN A 93 22.35 3.27 -7.34
CA ASN A 93 23.75 3.13 -6.92
C ASN A 93 24.30 1.69 -7.06
N TRP A 94 23.47 0.65 -7.16
CA TRP A 94 24.01 -0.72 -7.34
C TRP A 94 24.36 -1.04 -8.79
N ILE A 95 23.71 -0.41 -9.79
CA ILE A 95 24.05 -0.62 -11.21
C ILE A 95 25.40 0.04 -11.56
N THR A 96 25.78 1.13 -10.89
CA THR A 96 27.11 1.75 -11.07
C THR A 96 28.22 0.99 -10.33
N MET A 97 27.91 0.28 -9.25
CA MET A 97 28.89 -0.52 -8.48
C MET A 97 29.10 -1.94 -9.03
N ALA A 98 28.18 -2.45 -9.85
CA ALA A 98 28.23 -3.81 -10.41
C ALA A 98 29.12 -3.99 -11.66
N HIS A 99 29.99 -3.02 -11.98
CA HIS A 99 30.97 -3.19 -13.07
C HIS A 99 32.43 -3.05 -12.59
N PRO A 100 32.97 -4.02 -11.83
CA PRO A 100 34.41 -4.20 -11.75
C PRO A 100 34.88 -4.87 -13.04
N GLY A 101 35.26 -4.08 -14.04
CA GLY A 101 36.03 -4.57 -15.19
C GLY A 101 35.38 -4.34 -16.55
N ASN A 102 35.80 -3.26 -17.21
CA ASN A 102 35.89 -3.25 -18.67
C ASN A 102 37.36 -3.00 -19.07
N PRO A 103 38.19 -4.04 -19.23
CA PRO A 103 39.55 -3.93 -19.75
C PRO A 103 39.57 -4.13 -21.27
N ALA A 104 38.79 -3.35 -22.04
CA ALA A 104 38.82 -3.43 -23.50
C ALA A 104 38.98 -2.05 -24.15
N ARG A 105 39.96 -1.27 -23.69
CA ARG A 105 40.59 -0.19 -24.47
C ARG A 105 42.05 0.02 -24.02
N ARG A 106 42.90 -0.94 -24.35
CA ARG A 106 44.34 -0.73 -24.56
C ARG A 106 44.79 -1.85 -25.50
N ASP A 107 44.93 -1.48 -26.77
CA ASP A 107 45.97 -1.97 -27.67
C ASP A 107 45.75 -1.30 -29.03
N ARG A 108 46.21 -0.04 -29.08
CA ARG A 108 46.86 0.51 -30.26
C ARG A 108 47.74 1.64 -29.73
N ASP A 109 49.04 1.46 -29.93
CA ASP A 109 50.15 2.44 -29.81
C ASP A 109 51.31 1.88 -28.96
N ASN A 110 52.10 0.97 -29.57
CA ASN A 110 53.53 1.16 -29.87
C ASN A 110 54.14 -0.16 -30.38
#